data_AF-A0A9K3NWW4-F1
#
_entry.id   AF-A0A9K3NWW4-F1
#
_cell.length_a   1.000
_cell.length_b   1.000
_cell.length_c   1.000
_cell.angle_alpha   90.00
_cell.angle_beta   90.00
_cell.angle_gamma   90.00
#
_symmetry.space_group_name_H-M   'P 1'
#
loop_
_entity.id
_entity.type
_entity.pdbx_description
1 polymer ?
#
loop_
_entity_poly.entity_id
_entity_poly.type
_entity_poly.pdbx_seq_one_letter_code
_entity_poly.pdbx_strand_id
1 'polypeptide(L)' 'MDQNGNGILWYIPKAHSGNVTRISAIPNTSFFLTGSKDRDVKLWDAKRATLVYHWQKNAR' A
#
# COMPACT_ATOMS: atom_id res chain seq x y z
N MET A 1 -19.80 10.07 -16.14
CA MET A 1 -20.11 9.44 -14.84
C MET A 1 -18.77 8.99 -14.30
N ASP A 2 -18.24 9.67 -13.30
CA ASP A 2 -18.73 9.66 -11.92
C ASP A 2 -18.90 11.05 -11.30
N GLN A 3 -20.05 11.20 -10.65
CA GLN A 3 -20.35 12.21 -9.65
C GLN A 3 -20.04 11.55 -8.32
N ASN A 4 -19.04 11.98 -7.54
CA ASN A 4 -18.94 11.59 -6.12
C ASN A 4 -18.02 12.56 -5.37
N GLY A 5 -18.61 13.33 -4.45
CA GLY A 5 -17.87 14.10 -3.46
C GLY A 5 -17.13 13.19 -2.47
N ASN A 6 -15.88 13.56 -2.18
CA ASN A 6 -15.13 13.28 -0.94
C ASN A 6 -14.50 11.88 -0.73
N GLY A 7 -14.42 11.01 -1.73
CA GLY A 7 -13.60 9.79 -1.67
C GLY A 7 -12.29 9.94 -2.45
N ILE A 8 -11.13 9.84 -1.78
CA ILE A 8 -9.84 9.85 -2.49
C ILE A 8 -9.60 8.44 -3.06
N LEU A 9 -9.63 8.31 -4.39
CA LEU A 9 -9.23 7.11 -5.11
C LEU A 9 -7.77 7.26 -5.57
N TRP A 10 -6.90 6.37 -5.11
CA TRP A 10 -5.49 6.34 -5.51
C TRP A 10 -5.24 5.21 -6.51
N TYR A 11 -4.42 5.49 -7.52
CA TYR A 11 -3.90 4.50 -8.45
C TYR A 11 -2.38 4.43 -8.33
N ILE A 12 -1.86 3.28 -7.86
CA ILE A 12 -0.42 3.04 -7.72
C ILE A 12 -0.04 1.88 -8.65
N PRO A 13 0.42 2.16 -9.88
CA PRO A 13 0.80 1.12 -10.82
C PRO A 13 1.98 0.33 -10.27
N LYS A 14 1.93 -1.00 -10.42
CA LYS A 14 3.00 -1.92 -9.98
C LYS A 14 3.39 -1.75 -8.50
N ALA A 15 2.42 -1.47 -7.63
CA ALA A 15 2.64 -1.37 -6.18
C ALA A 15 3.34 -2.63 -5.63
N HIS A 16 2.99 -3.79 -6.16
CA HIS A 16 3.65 -5.07 -5.92
C HIS A 16 3.83 -5.81 -7.26
N SER A 17 4.86 -6.68 -7.33
CA SER A 17 5.12 -7.52 -8.51
C SER A 17 4.33 -8.84 -8.47
N GLY A 18 3.71 -9.14 -7.33
CA GLY A 18 2.78 -10.25 -7.13
C GLY A 18 1.48 -9.78 -6.46
N ASN A 19 0.53 -10.70 -6.31
CA ASN A 19 -0.75 -10.40 -5.68
C ASN A 19 -0.55 -9.93 -4.23
N VAL A 20 -1.13 -8.78 -3.90
CA VAL A 20 -1.31 -8.36 -2.51
C VAL A 20 -2.19 -9.40 -1.80
N THR A 21 -1.70 -9.94 -0.71
CA THR A 21 -2.37 -11.00 0.07
C THR A 21 -2.95 -10.47 1.38
N ARG A 22 -2.44 -9.34 1.87
CA ARG A 22 -2.82 -8.75 3.16
C ARG A 22 -2.70 -7.23 3.11
N ILE A 23 -3.59 -6.57 3.84
CA ILE A 23 -3.58 -5.13 4.10
C ILE A 23 -3.85 -4.93 5.59
N SER A 24 -3.12 -4.02 6.25
CA SER A 24 -3.33 -3.68 7.65
C SER A 24 -3.12 -2.19 7.89
N ALA A 25 -4.12 -1.50 8.44
CA ALA A 25 -4.02 -0.10 8.80
C ALA A 25 -3.44 0.06 10.21
N ILE A 26 -2.65 1.11 10.43
CA ILE A 26 -2.15 1.47 11.77
C ILE A 26 -3.14 2.46 12.40
N PRO A 27 -3.81 2.10 13.51
CA PRO A 27 -4.85 2.94 14.12
C PRO A 27 -4.37 4.35 14.43
N ASN A 28 -5.24 5.34 14.26
CA ASN A 28 -4.98 6.77 14.53
C ASN A 28 -3.84 7.39 13.70
N THR A 29 -3.43 6.76 12.60
CA THR A 29 -2.42 7.29 11.68
C THR A 29 -2.94 7.29 10.24
N SER A 30 -2.20 7.90 9.31
CA SER A 30 -2.45 7.73 7.87
C SER A 30 -1.70 6.54 7.28
N PHE A 31 -1.03 5.72 8.10
CA PHE A 31 -0.17 4.66 7.60
C PHE A 31 -0.89 3.32 7.47
N PHE A 32 -0.51 2.57 6.44
CA PHE A 32 -0.94 1.18 6.27
C PHE A 32 0.14 0.33 5.63
N LEU A 33 0.06 -0.98 5.90
CA LEU A 33 0.95 -2.00 5.39
C LEU A 33 0.27 -2.82 4.31
N THR A 34 1.03 -3.22 3.30
CA THR A 34 0.65 -4.23 2.32
C THR A 34 1.66 -5.36 2.32
N GLY A 35 1.17 -6.60 2.30
CA GLY A 35 1.98 -7.80 2.11
C GLY A 35 1.57 -8.50 0.82
N SER A 36 2.52 -9.12 0.12
CA SER A 36 2.28 -9.70 -1.21
C SER A 36 2.98 -11.04 -1.43
N LYS A 37 2.50 -11.80 -2.42
CA LYS A 37 3.16 -13.02 -2.93
C LYS A 37 4.53 -12.76 -3.52
N ASP A 38 4.88 -11.51 -3.85
CA ASP A 38 6.25 -11.15 -4.21
C ASP A 38 7.24 -11.26 -3.04
N ARG A 39 6.72 -11.49 -1.83
CA ARG A 39 7.44 -11.68 -0.56
C ARG A 39 7.99 -10.39 0.02
N ASP A 40 7.48 -9.26 -0.44
CA ASP A 40 7.78 -7.96 0.11
C ASP A 40 6.64 -7.46 1.00
N VAL A 41 7.02 -6.62 1.97
CA VAL A 41 6.09 -5.81 2.75
C VAL A 41 6.38 -4.35 2.48
N LYS A 42 5.35 -3.53 2.34
CA LYS A 42 5.47 -2.10 2.07
C LYS A 42 4.61 -1.29 3.04
N LEU A 43 5.14 -0.17 3.52
CA LEU A 43 4.46 0.82 4.34
C LEU A 43 4.13 2.03 3.49
N TRP A 44 2.89 2.50 3.57
CA TRP A 44 2.36 3.60 2.76
C TRP A 44 1.78 4.68 3.65
N ASP A 45 1.86 5.94 3.22
CA ASP A 45 1.12 7.05 3.81
C ASP A 45 -0.11 7.37 2.94
N ALA A 46 -1.32 7.10 3.43
CA ALA A 46 -2.57 7.32 2.71
C ALA A 46 -2.90 8.81 2.48
N LYS A 47 -2.34 9.74 3.28
CA LYS A 47 -2.53 11.18 3.08
C LYS A 47 -1.68 11.71 1.94
N ARG A 48 -0.49 11.15 1.75
CA ARG A 48 0.49 11.59 0.73
C ARG A 48 0.54 10.67 -0.50
N ALA A 49 -0.03 9.47 -0.37
CA ALA A 49 0.15 8.29 -1.24
C ALA A 49 1.57 8.05 -1.70
N THR A 50 2.45 8.08 -0.74
CA THR A 50 3.86 7.76 -0.95
C THR A 50 4.18 6.44 -0.26
N LEU A 51 5.06 5.67 -0.89
CA LEU A 51 5.76 4.58 -0.23
C LEU A 51 6.70 5.18 0.81
N VAL A 52 6.57 4.74 2.06
CA VAL A 52 7.40 5.18 3.18
C VAL A 52 8.54 4.19 3.40
N TYR A 53 8.24 2.89 3.35
CA TYR A 53 9.24 1.86 3.57
C TYR A 53 8.96 0.61 2.76
N HIS A 54 10.02 -0.08 2.36
CA HIS A 54 10.00 -1.33 1.63
C HIS A 54 10.88 -2.36 2.34
N TRP A 55 10.26 -3.36 2.95
CA TRP A 55 10.95 -4.54 3.45
C TRP A 55 10.98 -5.59 2.35
N GLN A 56 12.17 -5.81 1.82
CA GLN A 56 12.40 -6.83 0.81
C GLN A 56 12.65 -8.19 1.46
N LYS A 57 12.22 -9.26 0.79
CA LYS A 57 12.79 -10.56 1.08
C LYS A 57 14.28 -10.52 0.69
N ASN A 58 15.15 -10.58 1.69
CA ASN A 58 16.52 -10.97 1.47
C ASN A 58 16.53 -12.48 1.19
N ALA A 59 16.74 -12.85 -0.08
CA ALA A 59 17.17 -14.21 -0.38
C ALA A 59 18.60 -14.36 0.17
N ARG A 60 18.80 -15.30 1.09
CA ARG A 60 20.13 -15.85 1.35
C ARG A 60 20.57 -16.67 0.14
#